data_AF-A0A833HGP5-F1
#
_entry.id   AF-A0A833HGP5-F1
#
_cell.length_a   1.000
_cell.length_b   1.000
_cell.length_c   1.000
_cell.angle_alpha   90.00
_cell.angle_beta   90.00
_cell.angle_gamma   90.00
#
_symmetry.space_group_name_H-M   'P 1'
#
loop_
_entity.id
_entity.type
_entity.pdbx_description
1 polymer ?
#
loop_
_entity_poly.entity_id
_entity_poly.type
_entity_poly.pdbx_seq_one_letter_code
_entity_poly.pdbx_strand_id
1 'polypeptide(L)'
;MLPLPDFHDAARAASWTFRPDVAALAAAAHDWAERHAIPPAAGDRFRVELLLIDCQRDFCHPEGSLFVGGRSGSGAVEDVERVTRFVYRHLDRISSITATLDTHVPLQIFSPGFWLDREGRPLPAHTEIAAADVRSGAARPRPELAAELAPGGDESWLARHALAYCEALEAGGRYRLRLWPPHCLLGGEGHALAGAIEQARLFHAAARRAPGELVLKGRSPLTESYSALAPEVRTAFDGRPLAPLETGLR
;
A
#
# COMPACT_ATOMS: atom_id res chain seq x y z
N MET A 1 30.03 -6.52 2.23
CA MET A 1 28.84 -6.33 1.38
C MET A 1 28.86 -7.47 0.39
N LEU A 2 27.76 -8.20 0.26
CA LEU A 2 27.71 -9.38 -0.61
C LEU A 2 27.74 -8.97 -2.09
N PRO A 3 28.24 -9.84 -2.99
CA PRO A 3 28.04 -9.65 -4.42
C PRO A 3 26.55 -9.74 -4.78
N LEU A 4 26.20 -9.31 -5.98
CA LEU A 4 24.84 -9.54 -6.49
C LEU A 4 24.71 -11.01 -6.91
N PRO A 5 23.56 -11.66 -6.66
CA PRO A 5 23.29 -13.00 -7.18
C PRO A 5 23.36 -13.06 -8.70
N ASP A 6 23.80 -14.18 -9.27
CA ASP A 6 23.96 -14.34 -10.72
C ASP A 6 22.64 -14.16 -11.49
N PHE A 7 21.51 -14.43 -10.84
CA PHE A 7 20.19 -14.22 -11.42
C PHE A 7 19.70 -12.76 -11.34
N HIS A 8 20.46 -11.86 -10.69
CA HIS A 8 20.07 -10.45 -10.57
C HIS A 8 20.07 -9.79 -11.96
N ASP A 9 18.97 -9.13 -12.27
CA ASP A 9 18.79 -8.40 -13.51
C ASP A 9 18.04 -7.10 -13.21
N ALA A 10 18.73 -5.97 -13.40
CA ALA A 10 18.19 -4.64 -13.15
C ALA A 10 16.97 -4.33 -14.04
N ALA A 11 16.86 -4.92 -15.23
CA ALA A 11 15.73 -4.69 -16.13
C ALA A 11 14.41 -5.22 -15.55
N ARG A 12 14.47 -6.20 -14.64
CA ARG A 12 13.26 -6.73 -13.97
C ARG A 12 12.55 -5.70 -13.10
N ALA A 13 13.25 -4.67 -12.64
CA ALA A 13 12.64 -3.58 -11.89
C ALA A 13 11.58 -2.83 -12.72
N ALA A 14 11.75 -2.77 -14.04
CA ALA A 14 10.81 -2.13 -14.95
C ALA A 14 9.70 -3.07 -15.46
N SER A 15 9.76 -4.37 -15.15
CA SER A 15 8.87 -5.36 -15.77
C SER A 15 7.56 -5.57 -15.00
N TRP A 16 6.44 -5.08 -15.56
CA TRP A 16 5.09 -5.36 -15.07
C TRP A 16 4.74 -6.86 -15.05
N THR A 17 5.28 -7.64 -15.96
CA THR A 17 4.92 -9.06 -16.11
C THR A 17 5.86 -9.99 -15.37
N PHE A 18 7.02 -9.52 -14.89
CA PHE A 18 7.96 -10.35 -14.16
C PHE A 18 7.32 -10.94 -12.88
N ARG A 19 7.45 -12.26 -12.73
CA ARG A 19 7.09 -13.04 -11.55
C ARG A 19 8.27 -13.97 -11.23
N PRO A 20 8.74 -14.04 -9.98
CA PRO A 20 9.81 -14.97 -9.64
C PRO A 20 9.33 -16.41 -9.65
N ASP A 21 10.15 -17.33 -10.16
CA ASP A 21 9.98 -18.76 -9.90
C ASP A 21 10.36 -19.03 -8.44
N VAL A 22 9.35 -19.18 -7.58
CA VAL A 22 9.53 -19.31 -6.13
C VAL A 22 10.32 -20.56 -5.76
N ALA A 23 10.14 -21.67 -6.47
CA ALA A 23 10.82 -22.92 -6.18
C ALA A 23 12.31 -22.82 -6.52
N ALA A 24 12.63 -22.32 -7.71
CA ALA A 24 14.02 -22.08 -8.12
C ALA A 24 14.71 -21.05 -7.21
N LEU A 25 13.98 -20.01 -6.79
CA LEU A 25 14.49 -18.97 -5.91
C LEU A 25 14.84 -19.50 -4.52
N ALA A 26 14.02 -20.39 -3.95
CA ALA A 26 14.27 -21.01 -2.65
C ALA A 26 15.54 -21.89 -2.66
N ALA A 27 15.74 -22.68 -3.73
CA ALA A 27 16.96 -23.47 -3.91
C ALA A 27 18.19 -22.56 -4.05
N ALA A 28 18.11 -21.53 -4.90
CA ALA A 28 19.19 -20.56 -5.06
C ALA A 28 19.53 -19.82 -3.75
N ALA A 29 18.54 -19.52 -2.92
CA ALA A 29 18.73 -18.86 -1.62
C ALA A 29 19.45 -19.76 -0.61
N HIS A 30 19.14 -21.06 -0.61
CA HIS A 30 19.83 -22.04 0.21
C HIS A 30 21.31 -22.14 -0.17
N ASP A 31 21.60 -22.36 -1.47
CA ASP A 31 22.97 -22.44 -1.97
C ASP A 31 23.74 -21.14 -1.71
N TRP A 32 23.09 -19.98 -1.86
CA TRP A 32 23.68 -18.69 -1.57
C TRP A 32 24.06 -18.53 -0.10
N ALA A 33 23.18 -18.96 0.80
CA ALA A 33 23.44 -18.92 2.23
C ALA A 33 24.63 -19.82 2.61
N GLU A 34 24.74 -21.01 2.02
CA GLU A 34 25.89 -21.90 2.25
C GLU A 34 27.19 -21.30 1.70
N ARG A 35 27.19 -20.86 0.43
CA ARG A 35 28.38 -20.30 -0.23
C ARG A 35 28.95 -19.08 0.48
N HIS A 36 28.09 -18.25 1.06
CA HIS A 36 28.48 -17.01 1.74
C HIS A 36 28.42 -17.11 3.27
N ALA A 37 28.23 -18.31 3.83
CA ALA A 37 28.12 -18.57 5.26
C ALA A 37 27.13 -17.62 5.98
N ILE A 38 25.96 -17.41 5.37
CA ILE A 38 24.92 -16.52 5.90
C ILE A 38 24.12 -17.27 6.97
N PRO A 39 24.15 -16.85 8.25
CA PRO A 39 23.43 -17.56 9.30
C PRO A 39 21.91 -17.33 9.20
N PRO A 40 21.08 -18.08 9.95
CA PRO A 40 19.68 -17.71 10.15
C PRO A 40 19.53 -16.41 10.94
N ALA A 41 18.52 -15.59 10.62
CA ALA A 41 18.24 -14.34 11.32
C ALA A 41 17.82 -14.52 12.80
N ALA A 42 17.35 -15.71 13.17
CA ALA A 42 17.02 -16.04 14.56
C ALA A 42 18.22 -15.93 15.53
N GLY A 43 19.46 -16.00 15.01
CA GLY A 43 20.67 -15.86 15.80
C GLY A 43 21.20 -14.43 15.91
N ASP A 44 20.55 -13.44 15.28
CA ASP A 44 21.02 -12.06 15.29
C ASP A 44 20.94 -11.45 16.69
N ARG A 45 22.06 -10.92 17.20
CA ARG A 45 22.09 -10.18 18.48
C ARG A 45 21.45 -8.81 18.40
N PHE A 46 21.54 -8.17 17.23
CA PHE A 46 20.92 -6.89 16.93
C PHE A 46 20.02 -7.08 15.71
N ARG A 47 18.74 -6.74 15.83
CA ARG A 47 17.76 -6.99 14.76
C ARG A 47 17.58 -5.76 13.90
N VAL A 48 17.72 -5.95 12.59
CA VAL A 48 17.48 -4.91 11.57
C VAL A 48 16.23 -5.28 10.78
N GLU A 49 15.21 -4.44 10.87
CA GLU A 49 13.99 -4.54 10.08
C GLU A 49 14.08 -3.62 8.86
N LEU A 50 13.81 -4.16 7.67
CA LEU A 50 13.59 -3.37 6.47
C LEU A 50 12.08 -3.32 6.20
N LEU A 51 11.48 -2.16 6.43
CA LEU A 51 10.07 -1.91 6.11
C LEU A 51 9.94 -1.35 4.69
N LEU A 52 9.29 -2.10 3.82
CA LEU A 52 8.96 -1.71 2.45
C LEU A 52 7.53 -1.19 2.42
N ILE A 53 7.35 0.08 2.06
CA ILE A 53 6.03 0.69 2.00
C ILE A 53 5.49 0.60 0.58
N ASP A 54 4.39 -0.14 0.42
CA ASP A 54 3.52 -0.15 -0.76
C ASP A 54 4.29 -0.26 -2.09
N CYS A 55 5.28 -1.15 -2.15
CA CYS A 55 6.04 -1.42 -3.36
C CYS A 55 5.23 -2.30 -4.34
N GLN A 56 3.98 -1.89 -4.59
CA GLN A 56 2.99 -2.57 -5.41
C GLN A 56 3.07 -2.11 -6.85
N ARG A 57 2.57 -2.96 -7.75
CA ARG A 57 2.66 -2.73 -9.18
C ARG A 57 1.99 -1.44 -9.61
N ASP A 58 0.84 -1.12 -9.01
CA ASP A 58 0.11 0.12 -9.30
C ASP A 58 0.94 1.38 -9.05
N PHE A 59 1.83 1.35 -8.06
CA PHE A 59 2.71 2.47 -7.74
C PHE A 59 4.06 2.40 -8.47
N CYS A 60 4.58 1.20 -8.73
CA CYS A 60 5.96 0.99 -9.14
C CYS A 60 6.18 0.92 -10.65
N HIS A 61 5.14 0.73 -11.45
CA HIS A 61 5.26 0.51 -12.90
C HIS A 61 4.37 1.46 -13.70
N PRO A 62 4.81 1.93 -14.89
CA PRO A 62 4.04 2.83 -15.75
C PRO A 62 2.66 2.31 -16.16
N GLU A 63 2.47 1.00 -16.22
CA GLU A 63 1.19 0.34 -16.52
C GLU A 63 0.22 0.37 -15.33
N GLY A 64 0.73 0.71 -14.13
CA GLY A 64 -0.04 0.83 -12.91
C GLY A 64 -1.01 1.99 -12.92
N SER A 65 -2.14 1.83 -12.24
CA SER A 65 -3.20 2.83 -12.16
C SER A 65 -2.81 4.11 -11.40
N LEU A 66 -1.76 4.06 -10.59
CA LEU A 66 -1.28 5.20 -9.80
C LEU A 66 0.25 5.28 -9.78
N PHE A 67 0.87 5.16 -10.96
CA PHE A 67 2.32 5.11 -11.11
C PHE A 67 3.03 6.35 -10.55
N VAL A 68 4.08 6.11 -9.75
CA VAL A 68 4.90 7.17 -9.14
C VAL A 68 6.17 7.40 -9.98
N GLY A 69 6.03 8.14 -11.07
CA GLY A 69 7.16 8.48 -11.97
C GLY A 69 8.19 9.42 -11.36
N GLY A 70 7.87 10.13 -10.27
CA GLY A 70 8.79 11.08 -9.65
C GLY A 70 9.30 12.17 -10.62
N ARG A 71 10.45 12.77 -10.32
CA ARG A 71 11.05 13.83 -11.17
C ARG A 71 11.69 13.29 -12.46
N SER A 72 12.13 12.04 -12.46
CA SER A 72 12.78 11.41 -13.62
C SER A 72 11.78 10.85 -14.63
N GLY A 73 10.52 10.68 -14.24
CA GLY A 73 9.52 9.91 -15.01
C GLY A 73 9.60 8.39 -14.77
N SER A 74 10.63 7.91 -14.07
CA SER A 74 10.86 6.49 -13.75
C SER A 74 11.20 6.25 -12.28
N GLY A 75 10.92 7.22 -11.39
CA GLY A 75 11.36 7.24 -9.99
C GLY A 75 11.10 5.93 -9.24
N ALA A 76 9.86 5.42 -9.26
CA ALA A 76 9.55 4.18 -8.56
C ALA A 76 10.22 2.94 -9.16
N VAL A 77 10.41 2.88 -10.49
CA VAL A 77 11.17 1.80 -11.15
C VAL A 77 12.62 1.81 -10.67
N GLU A 78 13.23 2.99 -10.60
CA GLU A 78 14.59 3.15 -10.11
C GLU A 78 14.70 2.80 -8.62
N ASP A 79 13.69 3.14 -7.81
CA ASP A 79 13.63 2.76 -6.39
C ASP A 79 13.50 1.25 -6.20
N VAL A 80 12.70 0.56 -7.03
CA VAL A 80 12.64 -0.91 -7.03
C VAL A 80 14.02 -1.51 -7.28
N GLU A 81 14.76 -0.99 -8.27
CA GLU A 81 16.12 -1.45 -8.54
C GLU A 81 17.08 -1.14 -7.36
N ARG A 82 17.05 0.08 -6.81
CA ARG A 82 17.87 0.46 -5.66
C ARG A 82 17.60 -0.42 -4.43
N VAL A 83 16.34 -0.68 -4.11
CA VAL A 83 15.91 -1.50 -2.97
C VAL A 83 16.31 -2.95 -3.18
N THR A 84 16.03 -3.55 -4.34
CA THR A 84 16.41 -4.95 -4.60
C THR A 84 17.91 -5.15 -4.52
N ARG A 85 18.69 -4.24 -5.10
CA ARG A 85 20.15 -4.23 -4.98
C ARG A 85 20.60 -4.11 -3.52
N PHE A 86 19.98 -3.21 -2.75
CA PHE A 86 20.26 -3.06 -1.32
C PHE A 86 20.00 -4.36 -0.55
N VAL A 87 18.85 -5.00 -0.75
CA VAL A 87 18.51 -6.28 -0.10
C VAL A 87 19.56 -7.34 -0.40
N TYR A 88 19.93 -7.54 -1.66
CA TYR A 88 20.92 -8.56 -2.03
C TYR A 88 22.31 -8.28 -1.42
N ARG A 89 22.75 -7.02 -1.46
CA ARG A 89 24.07 -6.62 -0.96
C ARG A 89 24.21 -6.65 0.57
N HIS A 90 23.08 -6.56 1.28
CA HIS A 90 23.00 -6.53 2.73
C HIS A 90 22.21 -7.70 3.32
N LEU A 91 22.02 -8.76 2.54
CA LEU A 91 21.21 -9.93 2.90
C LEU A 91 21.62 -10.53 4.26
N ASP A 92 22.91 -10.53 4.57
CA ASP A 92 23.51 -11.03 5.81
C ASP A 92 23.26 -10.14 7.03
N ARG A 93 22.84 -8.88 6.82
CA ARG A 93 22.65 -7.87 7.88
C ARG A 93 21.19 -7.54 8.14
N ILE A 94 20.31 -7.79 7.18
CA ILE A 94 18.87 -7.60 7.35
C ILE A 94 18.32 -8.82 8.09
N SER A 95 17.71 -8.60 9.25
CA SER A 95 17.12 -9.68 10.04
C SER A 95 15.75 -10.06 9.53
N SER A 96 14.96 -9.08 9.09
CA SER A 96 13.61 -9.29 8.57
C SER A 96 13.21 -8.19 7.59
N ILE A 97 12.31 -8.55 6.68
CA ILE A 97 11.73 -7.65 5.69
C ILE A 97 10.22 -7.77 5.82
N THR A 98 9.57 -6.66 6.10
CA THR A 98 8.11 -6.52 6.08
C THR A 98 7.73 -5.62 4.92
N ALA A 99 6.77 -6.03 4.11
CA ALA A 99 6.18 -5.16 3.10
C ALA A 99 4.73 -4.83 3.45
N THR A 100 4.36 -3.57 3.36
CA THR A 100 2.95 -3.17 3.44
C THR A 100 2.31 -3.28 2.06
N LEU A 101 1.02 -3.59 2.06
CA LEU A 101 0.19 -3.58 0.88
C LEU A 101 -1.00 -2.68 1.14
N ASP A 102 -1.07 -1.57 0.41
CA ASP A 102 -2.32 -0.86 0.25
C ASP A 102 -3.34 -1.81 -0.34
N THR A 103 -4.49 -1.95 0.30
CA THR A 103 -5.44 -3.01 0.00
C THR A 103 -6.84 -2.42 -0.01
N HIS A 104 -7.29 -2.09 -1.21
CA HIS A 104 -8.53 -1.37 -1.40
C HIS A 104 -9.66 -2.26 -1.89
N VAL A 105 -10.88 -1.83 -1.59
CA VAL A 105 -12.10 -2.32 -2.20
C VAL A 105 -12.73 -1.19 -3.02
N PRO A 106 -13.66 -1.47 -3.95
CA PRO A 106 -14.34 -0.40 -4.67
C PRO A 106 -15.11 0.53 -3.73
N LEU A 107 -15.34 1.77 -4.17
CA LEU A 107 -16.28 2.71 -3.56
C LEU A 107 -15.92 3.14 -2.13
N GLN A 108 -14.63 3.23 -1.80
CA GLN A 108 -14.17 3.81 -0.53
C GLN A 108 -14.20 5.35 -0.56
N ILE A 109 -14.16 5.98 0.61
CA ILE A 109 -14.30 7.43 0.80
C ILE A 109 -13.28 8.27 0.00
N PHE A 110 -12.12 7.72 -0.36
CA PHE A 110 -11.10 8.40 -1.18
C PHE A 110 -11.21 8.05 -2.68
N SER A 111 -12.29 7.39 -3.10
CA SER A 111 -12.52 7.00 -4.49
C SER A 111 -13.58 7.89 -5.18
N PRO A 112 -13.43 8.17 -6.49
CA PRO A 112 -14.44 8.80 -7.33
C PRO A 112 -15.86 8.26 -7.18
N GLY A 113 -16.00 6.94 -7.09
CA GLY A 113 -17.32 6.28 -7.06
C GLY A 113 -18.12 6.54 -5.78
N PHE A 114 -17.46 6.99 -4.70
CA PHE A 114 -18.11 7.35 -3.45
C PHE A 114 -18.80 8.72 -3.51
N TRP A 115 -18.36 9.62 -4.39
CA TRP A 115 -18.80 11.01 -4.39
C TRP A 115 -19.57 11.39 -5.65
N LEU A 116 -20.58 12.25 -5.48
CA LEU A 116 -21.37 12.86 -6.54
C LEU A 116 -21.24 14.39 -6.50
N ASP A 117 -21.27 15.02 -7.68
CA ASP A 117 -21.41 16.46 -7.85
C ASP A 117 -22.88 16.92 -7.65
N ARG A 118 -23.15 18.21 -7.92
CA ARG A 118 -24.50 18.79 -7.80
C ARG A 118 -25.50 18.23 -8.81
N GLU A 119 -25.01 17.72 -9.93
CA GLU A 119 -25.78 17.14 -11.01
C GLU A 119 -25.93 15.61 -10.86
N GLY A 120 -25.42 15.02 -9.77
CA GLY A 120 -25.51 13.59 -9.50
C GLY A 120 -24.50 12.74 -10.26
N ARG A 121 -23.41 13.32 -10.78
CA ARG A 121 -22.35 12.61 -11.51
C ARG A 121 -21.15 12.33 -10.61
N PRO A 122 -20.41 11.22 -10.82
CA PRO A 122 -19.19 10.94 -10.05
C PRO A 122 -18.15 12.06 -10.15
N LEU A 123 -17.52 12.42 -9.02
CA LEU A 123 -16.38 13.35 -9.04
C LEU A 123 -15.15 12.68 -9.68
N PRO A 124 -14.34 13.42 -10.47
CA PRO A 124 -13.18 12.82 -11.12
C PRO A 124 -12.06 12.49 -10.12
N ALA A 125 -11.20 11.55 -10.48
CA ALA A 125 -9.94 11.32 -9.76
C ALA A 125 -9.11 12.61 -9.72
N HIS A 126 -8.27 12.72 -8.70
CA HIS A 126 -7.42 13.87 -8.40
C HIS A 126 -8.17 15.13 -7.94
N THR A 127 -9.48 15.05 -7.72
CA THR A 127 -10.24 16.11 -7.04
C THR A 127 -9.82 16.20 -5.58
N GLU A 128 -9.68 17.41 -5.06
CA GLU A 128 -9.62 17.67 -3.62
C GLU A 128 -11.00 18.08 -3.10
N ILE A 129 -11.41 17.50 -1.99
CA ILE A 129 -12.67 17.80 -1.32
C ILE A 129 -12.34 18.44 0.03
N ALA A 130 -12.81 19.66 0.21
CA ALA A 130 -12.82 20.36 1.50
C ALA A 130 -14.13 20.12 2.24
N ALA A 131 -14.15 20.33 3.56
CA ALA A 131 -15.39 20.25 4.34
C ALA A 131 -16.45 21.24 3.83
N ALA A 132 -16.02 22.41 3.33
CA ALA A 132 -16.90 23.40 2.72
C ALA A 132 -17.62 22.89 1.45
N ASP A 133 -16.97 22.03 0.66
CA ASP A 133 -17.57 21.44 -0.54
C ASP A 133 -18.70 20.46 -0.16
N VAL A 134 -18.49 19.71 0.93
CA VAL A 134 -19.52 18.82 1.48
C VAL A 134 -20.69 19.62 2.04
N ARG A 135 -20.43 20.66 2.85
CA ARG A 135 -21.49 21.53 3.41
C ARG A 135 -22.33 22.22 2.34
N SER A 136 -21.70 22.65 1.25
CA SER A 136 -22.39 23.34 0.14
C SER A 136 -23.05 22.39 -0.87
N GLY A 137 -22.92 21.06 -0.68
CA GLY A 137 -23.42 20.04 -1.59
C GLY A 137 -22.69 20.00 -2.94
N ALA A 138 -21.50 20.62 -3.05
CA ALA A 138 -20.64 20.49 -4.21
C ALA A 138 -20.03 19.08 -4.32
N ALA A 139 -19.79 18.43 -3.18
CA ALA A 139 -19.44 17.03 -3.07
C ALA A 139 -20.40 16.33 -2.11
N ARG A 140 -21.04 15.24 -2.53
CA ARG A 140 -21.98 14.48 -1.68
C ARG A 140 -21.63 13.00 -1.74
N PRO A 141 -21.67 12.26 -0.63
CA PRO A 141 -21.58 10.82 -0.72
C PRO A 141 -22.75 10.27 -1.53
N ARG A 142 -22.49 9.22 -2.31
CA ARG A 142 -23.50 8.47 -3.04
C ARG A 142 -24.49 7.85 -2.04
N PRO A 143 -25.79 8.24 -2.04
CA PRO A 143 -26.75 7.78 -1.05
C PRO A 143 -26.91 6.26 -1.01
N GLU A 144 -26.85 5.60 -2.17
CA GLU A 144 -27.04 4.15 -2.29
C GLU A 144 -25.97 3.33 -1.53
N LEU A 145 -24.82 3.94 -1.21
CA LEU A 145 -23.78 3.29 -0.40
C LEU A 145 -24.17 3.13 1.07
N ALA A 146 -25.15 3.90 1.55
CA ALA A 146 -25.57 3.85 2.94
C ALA A 146 -26.06 2.45 3.34
N ALA A 147 -26.71 1.72 2.44
CA ALA A 147 -27.20 0.37 2.68
C ALA A 147 -26.10 -0.60 3.19
N GLU A 148 -24.88 -0.45 2.68
CA GLU A 148 -23.74 -1.30 3.04
C GLU A 148 -22.82 -0.64 4.07
N LEU A 149 -22.67 0.68 4.03
CA LEU A 149 -21.64 1.40 4.78
C LEU A 149 -22.15 2.10 6.03
N ALA A 150 -23.44 2.42 6.11
CA ALA A 150 -24.02 3.18 7.21
C ALA A 150 -24.82 2.28 8.16
N PRO A 151 -24.80 2.55 9.48
CA PRO A 151 -25.65 1.86 10.43
C PRO A 151 -27.12 1.93 10.03
N GLY A 152 -27.74 0.75 9.83
CA GLY A 152 -29.16 0.65 9.47
C GLY A 152 -29.51 1.22 8.10
N GLY A 153 -28.54 1.44 7.21
CA GLY A 153 -28.79 2.02 5.88
C GLY A 153 -29.04 3.53 5.89
N ASP A 154 -28.70 4.24 6.97
CA ASP A 154 -29.02 5.66 7.14
C ASP A 154 -28.16 6.58 6.24
N GLU A 155 -28.75 7.08 5.16
CA GLU A 155 -28.13 8.05 4.24
C GLU A 155 -27.68 9.33 4.96
N SER A 156 -28.46 9.81 5.94
CA SER A 156 -28.11 10.99 6.71
C SER A 156 -26.90 10.75 7.60
N TRP A 157 -26.74 9.52 8.13
CA TRP A 157 -25.56 9.12 8.86
C TRP A 157 -24.32 9.16 7.95
N LEU A 158 -24.41 8.60 6.74
CA LEU A 158 -23.30 8.61 5.77
C LEU A 158 -22.89 10.04 5.41
N ALA A 159 -23.86 10.92 5.15
CA ALA A 159 -23.62 12.33 4.86
C ALA A 159 -22.93 13.07 6.02
N ARG A 160 -23.38 12.86 7.26
CA ARG A 160 -22.74 13.45 8.45
C ARG A 160 -21.33 12.93 8.65
N HIS A 161 -21.11 11.62 8.45
CA HIS A 161 -19.78 11.03 8.56
C HIS A 161 -18.83 11.59 7.51
N ALA A 162 -19.25 11.67 6.25
CA ALA A 162 -18.45 12.24 5.16
C ALA A 162 -18.00 13.68 5.45
N LEU A 163 -18.90 14.52 6.00
CA LEU A 163 -18.57 15.87 6.43
C LEU A 163 -17.58 15.86 7.59
N ALA A 164 -17.87 15.14 8.67
CA ALA A 164 -17.02 15.09 9.86
C ALA A 164 -15.62 14.54 9.56
N TYR A 165 -15.52 13.59 8.64
CA TYR A 165 -14.24 13.07 8.15
C TYR A 165 -13.41 14.16 7.47
N CYS A 166 -14.01 14.94 6.55
CA CYS A 166 -13.31 16.05 5.91
C CYS A 166 -12.90 17.14 6.92
N GLU A 167 -13.75 17.44 7.90
CA GLU A 167 -13.44 18.36 8.99
C GLU A 167 -12.26 17.87 9.86
N ALA A 168 -12.22 16.56 10.15
CA ALA A 168 -11.14 15.95 10.91
C ALA A 168 -9.79 16.00 10.16
N LEU A 169 -9.80 15.75 8.84
CA LEU A 169 -8.60 15.88 8.00
C LEU A 169 -8.07 17.34 8.00
N GLU A 170 -8.95 18.32 7.84
CA GLU A 170 -8.60 19.74 7.86
C GLU A 170 -8.07 20.18 9.23
N ALA A 171 -8.70 19.75 10.33
CA ALA A 171 -8.27 20.05 11.69
C ALA A 171 -6.91 19.42 12.03
N GLY A 172 -6.60 18.25 11.44
CA GLY A 172 -5.28 17.62 11.53
C GLY A 172 -4.16 18.41 10.83
N GLY A 173 -4.51 19.43 10.03
CA GLY A 173 -3.57 20.40 9.45
C GLY A 173 -2.71 19.87 8.31
N ARG A 174 -2.94 18.63 7.85
CA ARG A 174 -2.08 17.99 6.84
C ARG A 174 -2.72 17.86 5.47
N TYR A 175 -4.03 17.61 5.36
CA TYR A 175 -4.65 17.22 4.08
C TYR A 175 -6.10 17.70 3.92
N ARG A 176 -6.46 18.02 2.67
CA ARG A 176 -7.84 17.88 2.17
C ARG A 176 -8.02 16.44 1.69
N LEU A 177 -9.26 15.97 1.60
CA LEU A 177 -9.51 14.64 1.03
C LEU A 177 -9.17 14.66 -0.46
N ARG A 178 -8.16 13.89 -0.86
CA ARG A 178 -7.81 13.67 -2.26
C ARG A 178 -8.54 12.44 -2.78
N LEU A 179 -9.19 12.56 -3.94
CA LEU A 179 -9.72 11.41 -4.65
C LEU A 179 -8.61 10.77 -5.50
N TRP A 180 -8.43 9.47 -5.38
CA TRP A 180 -7.45 8.70 -6.15
C TRP A 180 -8.15 7.87 -7.23
N PRO A 181 -7.51 7.64 -8.40
CA PRO A 181 -8.02 6.64 -9.34
C PRO A 181 -8.12 5.28 -8.63
N PRO A 182 -9.00 4.36 -9.05
CA PRO A 182 -9.02 3.01 -8.47
C PRO A 182 -7.65 2.36 -8.61
N HIS A 183 -7.05 2.01 -7.48
CA HIS A 183 -5.69 1.46 -7.38
C HIS A 183 -5.65 0.43 -6.25
N CYS A 184 -4.64 -0.44 -6.28
CA CYS A 184 -4.37 -1.47 -5.29
C CYS A 184 -5.62 -2.27 -4.86
N LEU A 185 -6.53 -2.49 -5.81
CA LEU A 185 -7.78 -3.20 -5.57
C LEU A 185 -7.48 -4.65 -5.24
N LEU A 186 -7.96 -5.12 -4.08
CA LEU A 186 -7.74 -6.47 -3.58
C LEU A 186 -8.08 -7.52 -4.64
N GLY A 187 -7.10 -8.34 -5.00
CA GLY A 187 -7.23 -9.39 -6.02
C GLY A 187 -6.96 -8.95 -7.45
N GLY A 188 -6.74 -7.65 -7.71
CA GLY A 188 -6.28 -7.14 -9.00
C GLY A 188 -4.77 -7.31 -9.20
N GLU A 189 -4.30 -7.22 -10.45
CA GLU A 189 -2.86 -7.32 -10.75
C GLU A 189 -2.06 -6.20 -10.08
N GLY A 190 -2.60 -4.99 -10.06
CA GLY A 190 -1.98 -3.81 -9.47
C GLY A 190 -1.74 -3.91 -7.95
N HIS A 191 -2.51 -4.76 -7.26
CA HIS A 191 -2.39 -5.01 -5.81
C HIS A 191 -1.13 -5.83 -5.45
N ALA A 192 -0.59 -6.63 -6.36
CA ALA A 192 0.60 -7.42 -6.09
C ALA A 192 1.84 -6.53 -5.91
N LEU A 193 2.85 -7.04 -5.19
CA LEU A 193 4.19 -6.41 -5.18
C LEU A 193 4.78 -6.36 -6.59
N ALA A 194 5.63 -5.35 -6.84
CA ALA A 194 6.53 -5.35 -7.98
C ALA A 194 7.37 -6.64 -7.97
N GLY A 195 7.47 -7.34 -9.10
CA GLY A 195 8.00 -8.70 -9.13
C GLY A 195 9.46 -8.81 -8.65
N ALA A 196 10.27 -7.76 -8.88
CA ALA A 196 11.64 -7.71 -8.39
C ALA A 196 11.71 -7.54 -6.85
N ILE A 197 10.78 -6.79 -6.25
CA ILE A 197 10.64 -6.68 -4.80
C ILE A 197 10.20 -8.00 -4.19
N GLU A 198 9.21 -8.67 -4.81
CA GLU A 198 8.77 -10.00 -4.39
C GLU A 198 9.94 -11.00 -4.42
N GLN A 199 10.73 -10.99 -5.50
CA GLN A 199 11.94 -11.81 -5.63
C GLN A 199 12.94 -11.53 -4.49
N ALA A 200 13.29 -10.26 -4.26
CA ALA A 200 14.27 -9.92 -3.23
C ALA A 200 13.78 -10.29 -1.81
N ARG A 201 12.50 -10.05 -1.51
CA ARG A 201 11.86 -10.40 -0.24
C ARG A 201 11.87 -11.92 -0.02
N LEU A 202 11.42 -12.70 -1.00
CA LEU A 202 11.35 -14.17 -0.87
C LEU A 202 12.75 -14.80 -0.80
N PHE A 203 13.71 -14.28 -1.57
CA PHE A 203 15.09 -14.72 -1.52
C PHE A 203 15.72 -14.48 -0.13
N HIS A 204 15.49 -13.29 0.44
CA HIS A 204 15.90 -12.99 1.83
C HIS A 204 15.25 -13.93 2.83
N ALA A 205 13.92 -14.09 2.77
CA ALA A 205 13.16 -14.97 3.66
C ALA A 205 13.73 -16.41 3.66
N ALA A 206 14.01 -16.96 2.48
CA ALA A 206 14.59 -18.29 2.34
C ALA A 206 16.03 -18.35 2.86
N ALA A 207 16.92 -17.43 2.44
CA ALA A 207 18.33 -17.45 2.82
C ALA A 207 18.55 -17.20 4.33
N ARG A 208 17.74 -16.33 4.93
CA ARG A 208 17.82 -15.94 6.35
C ARG A 208 16.89 -16.73 7.24
N ARG A 209 16.05 -17.62 6.69
CA ARG A 209 15.02 -18.38 7.40
C ARG A 209 14.10 -17.45 8.21
N ALA A 210 13.68 -16.36 7.56
CA ALA A 210 12.86 -15.31 8.13
C ALA A 210 11.45 -15.34 7.50
N PRO A 211 10.41 -14.79 8.18
CA PRO A 211 9.03 -14.90 7.70
C PRO A 211 8.73 -14.15 6.40
N GLY A 212 9.36 -12.98 6.18
CA GLY A 212 9.07 -12.11 5.05
C GLY A 212 7.63 -11.59 5.08
N GLU A 213 7.22 -10.88 6.12
CA GLU A 213 5.81 -10.58 6.37
C GLU A 213 5.18 -9.63 5.34
N LEU A 214 3.87 -9.77 5.15
CA LEU A 214 3.03 -8.84 4.40
C LEU A 214 1.96 -8.27 5.33
N VAL A 215 1.88 -6.95 5.41
CA VAL A 215 0.90 -6.23 6.25
C VAL A 215 -0.08 -5.50 5.35
N LEU A 216 -1.36 -5.88 5.40
CA LEU A 216 -2.42 -5.21 4.64
C LEU A 216 -2.89 -3.96 5.39
N LYS A 217 -3.19 -2.89 4.65
CA LYS A 217 -3.80 -1.66 5.18
C LYS A 217 -4.83 -1.09 4.20
N GLY A 218 -5.68 -0.18 4.66
CA GLY A 218 -6.54 0.63 3.79
C GLY A 218 -7.84 -0.04 3.35
N ARG A 219 -8.29 -1.08 4.06
CA ARG A 219 -9.52 -1.83 3.70
C ARG A 219 -10.82 -1.19 4.19
N SER A 220 -10.74 -0.30 5.17
CA SER A 220 -11.94 0.35 5.71
C SER A 220 -12.53 1.31 4.67
N PRO A 221 -13.81 1.18 4.30
CA PRO A 221 -14.40 2.00 3.25
C PRO A 221 -14.63 3.45 3.62
N LEU A 222 -14.59 3.78 4.92
CA LEU A 222 -14.97 5.10 5.44
C LEU A 222 -13.80 5.92 5.99
N THR A 223 -12.55 5.47 5.76
CA THR A 223 -11.33 6.24 6.07
C THR A 223 -10.18 5.85 5.15
N GLU A 224 -9.31 6.82 4.86
CA GLU A 224 -8.01 6.60 4.22
C GLU A 224 -6.96 6.10 5.24
N SER A 225 -5.93 5.39 4.76
CA SER A 225 -4.79 4.89 5.54
C SER A 225 -3.46 5.02 4.79
N TYR A 226 -2.93 6.24 4.68
CA TYR A 226 -1.58 6.45 4.14
C TYR A 226 -0.50 5.84 5.04
N SER A 227 -0.67 6.00 6.36
CA SER A 227 0.25 5.40 7.31
C SER A 227 0.00 3.90 7.46
N ALA A 228 1.08 3.13 7.50
CA ALA A 228 1.03 1.73 7.91
C ALA A 228 0.77 1.52 9.42
N LEU A 229 0.68 2.61 10.20
CA LEU A 229 0.46 2.58 11.65
C LEU A 229 -0.96 2.95 12.08
N ALA A 230 -1.74 3.64 11.26
CA ALA A 230 -3.14 3.95 11.57
C ALA A 230 -3.83 4.64 10.39
N PRO A 231 -5.16 4.51 10.28
CA PRO A 231 -5.94 5.35 9.40
C PRO A 231 -5.88 6.83 9.83
N GLU A 232 -6.15 7.72 8.88
CA GLU A 232 -6.17 9.17 9.11
C GLU A 232 -7.25 9.57 10.13
N VAL A 233 -8.41 8.90 10.08
CA VAL A 233 -9.49 9.05 11.07
C VAL A 233 -9.89 7.68 11.59
N ARG A 234 -9.86 7.51 12.91
CA ARG A 234 -10.08 6.20 13.56
C ARG A 234 -11.55 5.93 13.91
N THR A 235 -12.33 6.99 14.10
CA THR A 235 -13.70 6.92 14.61
C THR A 235 -14.64 7.77 13.77
N ALA A 236 -15.85 7.28 13.56
CA ALA A 236 -16.94 8.06 12.99
C ALA A 236 -17.32 9.22 13.91
N PHE A 237 -18.12 10.15 13.38
CA PHE A 237 -18.61 11.31 14.13
C PHE A 237 -19.43 10.95 15.38
N ASP A 238 -20.00 9.75 15.45
CA ASP A 238 -20.76 9.23 16.59
C ASP A 238 -19.93 8.34 17.54
N GLY A 239 -18.60 8.31 17.35
CA GLY A 239 -17.67 7.58 18.21
C GLY A 239 -17.49 6.10 17.85
N ARG A 240 -18.19 5.58 16.83
CA ARG A 240 -17.98 4.20 16.36
C ARG A 240 -16.59 4.04 15.73
N PRO A 241 -15.88 2.91 15.95
CA PRO A 241 -14.63 2.64 15.26
C PRO A 241 -14.86 2.42 13.76
N LEU A 242 -14.04 3.04 12.90
CA LEU A 242 -14.11 2.90 11.43
C LEU A 242 -13.31 1.72 10.90
N ALA A 243 -12.24 1.37 11.59
CA ALA A 243 -11.39 0.24 11.24
C ALA A 243 -10.99 -0.49 12.53
N PRO A 244 -10.79 -1.82 12.48
CA PRO A 244 -9.91 -2.46 13.45
C PRO A 244 -8.53 -1.77 13.39
N LEU A 245 -7.74 -1.83 14.46
CA LEU A 245 -6.33 -1.43 14.37
C LEU A 245 -5.62 -2.36 13.38
N GLU A 246 -5.54 -1.94 12.11
CA GLU A 246 -4.89 -2.68 11.01
C GLU A 246 -3.36 -2.53 11.06
N THR A 247 -2.75 -2.61 12.25
CA THR A 247 -1.30 -2.53 12.39
C THR A 247 -0.74 -3.91 12.61
N GLY A 248 -0.41 -4.59 11.51
CA GLY A 248 0.47 -5.76 11.55
C GLY A 248 1.91 -5.40 11.94
N LEU A 249 2.28 -4.12 11.84
CA LEU A 249 3.54 -3.58 12.33
C LEU A 249 3.50 -3.47 13.87
N ARG A 250 4.11 -4.43 14.55
CA ARG A 250 4.31 -4.47 16.01
C ARG A 250 5.75 -4.17 16.39
#